data_AF-A0A956BPE1-F1
#
_entry.id   AF-A0A956BPE1-F1
#
_cell.length_a   1.000
_cell.length_b   1.000
_cell.length_c   1.000
_cell.angle_alpha   90.00
_cell.angle_beta   90.00
_cell.angle_gamma   90.00
#
_symmetry.space_group_name_H-M   'P 1'
#
loop_
_entity.id
_entity.type
_entity.pdbx_description
1 polymer ?
#
loop_
_entity_poly.entity_id
_entity_poly.type
_entity_poly.pdbx_seq_one_letter_code
_entity_poly.pdbx_strand_id
1 'polypeptide(L)'
;VDLGIRLRDTLYRRSVVLDARGALQTSIRMASRSPRQLLMALPSIDAFIDSWPLGAMVDDAVATWRERPEPKALAVLHRTAEVVGSVLGWPRSLDRRWPLPDEAWMRRQVSGELVVARRGPRDGSAAVAMALDARFGRAEGLPLPAMLEIHGDELAHRVDEAVDALSAGRVQAVDVDGWIPWDDASQAAAERLRGATPLQEAYARYGLAALAAGGGMPFASLLTDAPAGVVGDRMRRVGDAVIVPGMDGSGNIHPVGVLCWDDCHRPVRVNPVAITVLDAIGAHEELDAVAKSLQASRPEVMGLVEQLAEVGAITAVDDG
;
A
#
# COMPACT_ATOMS: atom_id res chain seq x y z
N VAL A 1 14.06 3.17 23.44
CA VAL A 1 13.72 3.81 22.14
C VAL A 1 12.62 2.98 21.51
N ASP A 2 11.49 3.58 21.11
CA ASP A 2 10.51 2.85 20.32
C ASP A 2 11.07 2.66 18.91
N LEU A 3 11.65 1.49 18.68
CA LEU A 3 12.13 1.08 17.38
C LEU A 3 10.99 1.02 16.36
N GLY A 4 9.77 0.70 16.78
CA GLY A 4 8.59 0.82 15.93
C GLY A 4 8.43 2.24 15.36
N ILE A 5 8.48 3.29 16.19
CA ILE A 5 8.38 4.69 15.72
C ILE A 5 9.66 5.12 14.96
N ARG A 6 10.86 4.88 15.50
CA ARG A 6 12.10 5.35 14.85
C ARG A 6 12.43 4.67 13.53
N LEU A 7 12.20 3.36 13.41
CA LEU A 7 12.42 2.64 12.15
C LEU A 7 11.44 3.17 11.08
N ARG A 8 10.19 3.48 11.46
CA ARG A 8 9.16 4.03 10.56
C ARG A 8 9.51 5.44 10.07
N ASP A 9 10.06 6.28 10.95
CA ASP A 9 10.43 7.69 10.67
C ASP A 9 11.52 7.86 9.61
N THR A 10 12.39 6.88 9.48
CA THR A 10 13.47 6.85 8.46
C THR A 10 13.07 6.14 7.18
N LEU A 11 12.10 5.22 7.25
CA LEU A 11 11.72 4.35 6.13
C LEU A 11 10.54 4.84 5.32
N TYR A 12 9.56 5.45 5.97
CA TYR A 12 8.34 5.89 5.32
C TYR A 12 8.48 7.36 4.96
N ARG A 13 9.26 7.60 3.90
CA ARG A 13 9.46 8.92 3.33
C ARG A 13 9.20 8.88 1.84
N ARG A 14 8.77 10.01 1.27
CA ARG A 14 8.57 10.13 -0.17
C ARG A 14 9.78 9.65 -0.98
N SER A 15 11.00 10.02 -0.59
CA SER A 15 12.22 9.60 -1.29
C SER A 15 12.38 8.08 -1.37
N VAL A 16 12.08 7.36 -0.28
CA VAL A 16 12.20 5.89 -0.24
C VAL A 16 11.14 5.23 -1.12
N VAL A 17 9.93 5.79 -1.18
CA VAL A 17 8.88 5.32 -2.09
C VAL A 17 9.29 5.50 -3.56
N LEU A 18 9.92 6.63 -3.89
CA LEU A 18 10.45 6.89 -5.24
C LEU A 18 11.59 5.95 -5.62
N ASP A 19 12.50 5.64 -4.68
CA ASP A 19 13.55 4.64 -4.90
C ASP A 19 12.95 3.25 -5.13
N ALA A 20 11.94 2.88 -4.33
CA ALA A 20 11.19 1.64 -4.48
C ALA A 20 10.49 1.55 -5.85
N ARG A 21 9.91 2.64 -6.35
CA ARG A 21 9.30 2.74 -7.69
C ARG A 21 10.29 2.32 -8.78
N GLY A 22 11.52 2.85 -8.75
CA GLY A 22 12.56 2.51 -9.74
C GLY A 22 13.00 1.05 -9.68
N ALA A 23 13.16 0.50 -8.47
CA ALA A 23 13.50 -0.90 -8.29
C ALA A 23 12.39 -1.86 -8.77
N LEU A 24 11.12 -1.55 -8.46
CA LEU A 24 9.97 -2.32 -8.93
C LEU A 24 9.86 -2.30 -10.45
N GLN A 25 10.07 -1.15 -11.09
CA GLN A 25 10.06 -1.04 -12.55
C GLN A 25 11.08 -2.00 -13.19
N THR A 26 12.28 -2.08 -12.61
CA THR A 26 13.34 -2.99 -13.07
C THR A 26 12.93 -4.45 -12.90
N SER A 27 12.35 -4.80 -11.75
CA SER A 27 11.88 -6.16 -11.45
C SER A 27 10.73 -6.61 -12.36
N ILE A 28 9.75 -5.74 -12.60
CA ILE A 28 8.61 -6.02 -13.50
C ILE A 28 9.09 -6.30 -14.92
N ARG A 29 10.04 -5.51 -15.44
CA ARG A 29 10.63 -5.73 -16.77
C ARG A 29 11.32 -7.10 -16.88
N MET A 30 11.95 -7.59 -15.81
CA MET A 30 12.59 -8.90 -15.79
C MET A 30 11.59 -10.05 -15.67
N ALA A 31 10.52 -9.88 -14.91
CA ALA A 31 9.53 -10.93 -14.63
C ALA A 31 8.54 -11.17 -15.78
N SER A 32 8.36 -10.25 -16.71
CA SER A 32 7.23 -10.28 -17.65
C SER A 32 7.51 -11.07 -18.95
N ARG A 33 8.26 -12.18 -18.86
CA ARG A 33 8.67 -12.98 -20.02
C ARG A 33 7.76 -14.19 -20.32
N SER A 34 6.88 -14.55 -19.40
CA SER A 34 5.90 -15.63 -19.59
C SER A 34 4.65 -15.40 -18.73
N PRO A 35 3.48 -15.99 -19.09
CA PRO A 35 2.24 -15.78 -18.34
C PRO A 35 2.38 -16.13 -16.85
N ARG A 36 3.03 -17.25 -16.54
CA ARG A 36 3.27 -17.67 -15.16
C ARG A 36 4.09 -16.64 -14.37
N GLN A 37 5.16 -16.11 -14.97
CA GLN A 37 5.99 -15.12 -14.29
C GLN A 37 5.26 -13.77 -14.14
N LEU A 38 4.42 -13.40 -15.11
CA LEU A 38 3.57 -12.21 -14.99
C LEU A 38 2.56 -12.35 -13.85
N LEU A 39 1.90 -13.50 -13.71
CA LEU A 39 1.00 -13.77 -12.57
C LEU A 39 1.73 -13.63 -11.23
N MET A 40 2.97 -14.10 -11.15
CA MET A 40 3.80 -13.91 -9.96
C MET A 40 4.23 -12.46 -9.74
N ALA A 41 4.28 -11.65 -10.79
CA ALA A 41 4.66 -10.24 -10.76
C ALA A 41 3.49 -9.27 -10.53
N LEU A 42 2.23 -9.73 -10.59
CA LEU A 42 1.04 -8.87 -10.38
C LEU A 42 1.12 -8.06 -9.07
N PRO A 43 1.50 -8.64 -7.91
CA PRO A 43 1.63 -7.86 -6.69
C PRO A 43 2.68 -6.74 -6.78
N SER A 44 3.77 -6.97 -7.52
CA SER A 44 4.82 -5.98 -7.76
C SER A 44 4.36 -4.88 -8.71
N ILE A 45 3.50 -5.21 -9.70
CA ILE A 45 2.88 -4.23 -10.59
C ILE A 45 1.94 -3.32 -9.82
N ASP A 46 1.08 -3.89 -8.95
CA ASP A 46 0.19 -3.10 -8.11
C ASP A 46 0.98 -2.21 -7.12
N ALA A 47 2.05 -2.76 -6.52
CA ALA A 47 2.94 -1.99 -5.65
C ALA A 47 3.65 -0.84 -6.40
N PHE A 48 4.03 -1.07 -7.66
CA PHE A 48 4.65 -0.06 -8.51
C PHE A 48 3.67 1.07 -8.81
N ILE A 49 2.45 0.74 -9.22
CA ILE A 49 1.39 1.70 -9.53
C ILE A 49 1.01 2.53 -8.29
N ASP A 50 0.91 1.91 -7.12
CA ASP A 50 0.57 2.61 -5.88
C ASP A 50 1.66 3.59 -5.41
N SER A 51 2.88 3.50 -5.93
CA SER A 51 3.99 4.38 -5.52
C SER A 51 3.79 5.86 -5.87
N TRP A 52 2.86 6.21 -6.77
CA TRP A 52 2.46 7.58 -7.07
C TRP A 52 1.67 8.22 -5.93
N PRO A 53 0.44 7.74 -5.62
CA PRO A 53 -0.32 8.30 -4.51
C PRO A 53 0.37 8.12 -3.15
N LEU A 54 1.13 7.04 -2.95
CA LEU A 54 1.93 6.89 -1.73
C LEU A 54 2.99 7.97 -1.59
N GLY A 55 3.65 8.35 -2.69
CA GLY A 55 4.66 9.42 -2.69
C GLY A 55 4.08 10.78 -2.28
N ALA A 56 2.80 11.02 -2.58
CA ALA A 56 2.09 12.22 -2.16
C ALA A 56 1.63 12.18 -0.69
N MET A 57 1.26 10.99 -0.18
CA MET A 57 0.56 10.85 1.11
C MET A 57 1.45 10.45 2.28
N VAL A 58 2.62 9.85 2.05
CA VAL A 58 3.39 9.16 3.09
C VAL A 58 3.91 10.10 4.18
N ASP A 59 4.43 11.27 3.82
CA ASP A 59 5.04 12.19 4.80
C ASP A 59 3.98 12.76 5.75
N ASP A 60 2.81 13.13 5.23
CA ASP A 60 1.65 13.58 6.01
C ASP A 60 1.10 12.46 6.89
N ALA A 61 1.04 11.22 6.37
CA ALA A 61 0.62 10.06 7.14
C ALA A 61 1.59 9.77 8.32
N VAL A 62 2.90 9.95 8.12
CA VAL A 62 3.88 9.83 9.21
C VAL A 62 3.69 10.93 10.25
N ALA A 63 3.53 12.19 9.82
CA ALA A 63 3.30 13.30 10.74
C ALA A 63 2.03 13.08 11.58
N THR A 64 0.93 12.74 10.91
CA THR A 64 -0.36 12.43 11.54
C THR A 64 -0.21 11.27 12.53
N TRP A 65 0.43 10.17 12.13
CA TRP A 65 0.59 9.00 12.99
C TRP A 65 1.36 9.30 14.29
N ARG A 66 2.36 10.19 14.22
CA ARG A 66 3.14 10.60 15.40
C ARG A 66 2.34 11.45 16.37
N GLU A 67 1.55 12.37 15.84
CA GLU A 67 0.71 13.25 16.65
C GLU A 67 -0.48 12.50 17.24
N ARG A 68 -1.17 11.71 16.41
CA ARG A 68 -2.35 10.95 16.75
C ARG A 68 -2.56 9.78 15.77
N PRO A 69 -2.34 8.53 16.21
CA PRO A 69 -2.67 7.36 15.40
C PRO A 69 -4.13 7.38 14.93
N GLU A 70 -4.35 7.20 13.63
CA GLU A 70 -5.69 7.16 13.03
C GLU A 70 -5.78 6.21 11.82
N PRO A 71 -6.98 5.79 11.39
CA PRO A 71 -7.14 4.75 10.38
C PRO A 71 -6.61 5.11 8.98
N LYS A 72 -6.66 6.39 8.58
CA LYS A 72 -6.17 6.83 7.26
C LYS A 72 -4.66 6.78 7.18
N ALA A 73 -3.99 7.39 8.17
CA ALA A 73 -2.54 7.31 8.31
C ALA A 73 -2.06 5.85 8.35
N LEU A 74 -2.75 4.99 9.12
CA LEU A 74 -2.45 3.56 9.17
C LEU A 74 -2.46 2.89 7.78
N ALA A 75 -3.49 3.16 6.98
CA ALA A 75 -3.64 2.56 5.65
C ALA A 75 -2.51 2.96 4.70
N VAL A 76 -2.11 4.23 4.71
CA VAL A 76 -0.97 4.74 3.91
C VAL A 76 0.34 4.10 4.38
N LEU A 77 0.60 4.10 5.68
CA LEU A 77 1.85 3.56 6.23
C LEU A 77 1.97 2.05 6.02
N HIS A 78 0.87 1.32 6.20
CA HIS A 78 0.85 -0.12 5.92
C HIS A 78 1.15 -0.41 4.45
N ARG A 79 0.47 0.29 3.53
CA ARG A 79 0.71 0.09 2.09
C ARG A 79 2.13 0.50 1.67
N THR A 80 2.64 1.60 2.23
CA THR A 80 4.05 2.00 2.08
C THR A 80 4.99 0.88 2.52
N ALA A 81 4.72 0.27 3.69
CA ALA A 81 5.51 -0.82 4.21
C ALA A 81 5.52 -2.02 3.26
N GLU A 82 4.38 -2.41 2.71
CA GLU A 82 4.29 -3.49 1.72
C GLU A 82 5.12 -3.20 0.47
N VAL A 83 5.03 -1.98 -0.07
CA VAL A 83 5.78 -1.55 -1.27
C VAL A 83 7.28 -1.59 -0.99
N VAL A 84 7.74 -0.92 0.08
CA VAL A 84 9.17 -0.86 0.43
C VAL A 84 9.71 -2.24 0.80
N GLY A 85 8.97 -3.02 1.59
CA GLY A 85 9.36 -4.37 1.99
C GLY A 85 9.48 -5.33 0.81
N SER A 86 8.65 -5.18 -0.22
CA SER A 86 8.74 -6.00 -1.44
C SER A 86 10.03 -5.77 -2.21
N VAL A 87 10.56 -4.53 -2.20
CA VAL A 87 11.80 -4.17 -2.88
C VAL A 87 13.03 -4.59 -2.10
N LEU A 88 13.00 -4.39 -0.78
CA LEU A 88 14.13 -4.68 0.09
C LEU A 88 14.26 -6.19 0.41
N GLY A 89 13.34 -7.02 -0.07
CA GLY A 89 13.34 -8.46 0.18
C GLY A 89 13.13 -8.79 1.66
N TRP A 90 12.52 -7.87 2.41
CA TRP A 90 12.34 -8.06 3.84
C TRP A 90 11.37 -9.20 4.11
N PRO A 91 11.73 -10.11 5.03
CA PRO A 91 10.83 -11.19 5.38
C PRO A 91 9.54 -10.57 5.93
N ARG A 92 8.41 -11.02 5.38
CA ARG A 92 7.14 -10.83 6.08
C ARG A 92 7.30 -11.53 7.43
N SER A 93 7.24 -10.77 8.51
CA SER A 93 7.32 -11.36 9.85
C SER A 93 6.22 -12.42 10.01
N LEU A 94 6.44 -13.39 10.91
CA LEU A 94 5.48 -14.47 11.21
C LEU A 94 4.06 -13.95 11.50
N ASP A 95 3.96 -12.70 11.97
CA ASP A 95 2.70 -12.06 12.33
C ASP A 95 2.02 -11.31 11.19
N ARG A 96 2.58 -11.36 9.97
CA ARG A 96 2.03 -10.89 8.68
C ARG A 96 1.58 -9.43 8.57
N ARG A 97 1.58 -8.67 9.66
CA ARG A 97 0.91 -7.35 9.74
C ARG A 97 1.82 -6.19 9.36
N TRP A 98 3.14 -6.34 9.51
CA TRP A 98 4.12 -5.34 9.09
C TRP A 98 5.44 -6.02 8.65
N PRO A 99 6.05 -5.59 7.53
CA PRO A 99 7.39 -6.05 7.15
C PRO A 99 8.43 -5.52 8.14
N LEU A 100 9.33 -6.41 8.55
CA LEU A 100 10.40 -6.09 9.48
C LEU A 100 11.69 -5.84 8.70
N PRO A 101 12.40 -4.72 8.91
CA PRO A 101 13.72 -4.52 8.31
C PRO A 101 14.68 -5.65 8.67
N ASP A 102 15.63 -5.94 7.80
CA ASP A 102 16.69 -6.90 8.12
C ASP A 102 17.61 -6.39 9.25
N GLU A 103 18.31 -7.32 9.90
CA GLU A 103 19.23 -7.04 11.00
C GLU A 103 20.29 -5.99 10.63
N ALA A 104 20.89 -6.12 9.44
CA ALA A 104 21.96 -5.23 9.01
C ALA A 104 21.47 -3.79 8.87
N TRP A 105 20.24 -3.61 8.37
CA TRP A 105 19.60 -2.31 8.27
C TRP A 105 19.28 -1.75 9.66
N MET A 106 18.65 -2.54 10.54
CA MET A 106 18.30 -2.09 11.90
C MET A 106 19.54 -1.63 12.67
N ARG A 107 20.65 -2.39 12.62
CA ARG A 107 21.91 -2.04 13.30
C ARG A 107 22.54 -0.74 12.80
N ARG A 108 22.27 -0.30 11.56
CA ARG A 108 22.75 1.01 11.06
C ARG A 108 21.98 2.19 11.64
N GLN A 109 20.75 1.99 12.11
CA GLN A 109 19.89 3.07 12.59
C GLN A 109 20.02 3.38 14.08
N VAL A 110 20.62 2.48 14.84
CA VAL A 110 20.69 2.59 16.31
C VAL A 110 22.11 2.35 16.80
N SER A 111 22.46 3.00 17.90
CA SER A 111 23.78 2.87 18.55
C SER A 111 23.62 2.81 20.07
N GLY A 112 24.57 2.17 20.74
CA GLY A 112 24.62 2.05 22.20
C GLY A 112 23.86 0.85 22.78
N GLU A 113 23.67 0.86 24.10
CA GLU A 113 22.85 -0.15 24.80
C GLU A 113 21.37 0.06 24.45
N LEU A 114 20.72 -1.01 23.98
CA LEU A 114 19.35 -0.95 23.48
C LEU A 114 18.41 -1.73 24.39
N VAL A 115 17.28 -1.10 24.69
CA VAL A 115 16.14 -1.74 25.34
C VAL A 115 14.95 -1.67 24.39
N VAL A 116 14.43 -2.84 24.01
CA VAL A 116 13.23 -2.98 23.18
C VAL A 116 12.03 -3.15 24.10
N ALA A 117 11.07 -2.25 23.98
CA ALA A 117 9.87 -2.26 24.80
C ALA A 117 8.78 -3.10 24.14
N ARG A 118 8.31 -4.17 24.83
CA ARG A 118 7.18 -4.98 24.35
C ARG A 118 5.85 -4.24 24.57
N ARG A 119 5.01 -4.24 23.54
CA ARG A 119 3.69 -3.60 23.42
C ARG A 119 2.56 -4.58 23.16
N GLY A 120 2.78 -5.88 23.30
CA GLY A 120 1.71 -6.87 23.21
C GLY A 120 2.20 -8.19 22.65
N PRO A 121 1.27 -9.13 22.39
CA PRO A 121 1.52 -10.27 21.54
C PRO A 121 1.89 -9.78 20.15
N ARG A 122 2.88 -10.43 19.52
CA ARG A 122 3.11 -10.30 18.06
C ARG A 122 3.38 -8.88 17.55
N ASP A 123 3.96 -8.04 18.40
CA ASP A 123 4.33 -6.65 18.08
C ASP A 123 5.68 -6.53 17.37
N GLY A 124 6.31 -7.67 17.04
CA GLY A 124 7.64 -7.73 16.44
C GLY A 124 8.79 -7.38 17.39
N SER A 125 8.52 -6.99 18.64
CA SER A 125 9.55 -6.60 19.61
C SER A 125 10.56 -7.71 19.85
N ALA A 126 10.13 -8.97 19.80
CA ALA A 126 11.03 -10.10 19.98
C ALA A 126 12.02 -10.30 18.84
N ALA A 127 11.54 -10.18 17.60
CA ALA A 127 12.40 -10.24 16.43
C ALA A 127 13.39 -9.06 16.40
N VAL A 128 12.93 -7.86 16.76
CA VAL A 128 13.77 -6.67 16.89
C VAL A 128 14.83 -6.83 17.99
N ALA A 129 14.44 -7.34 19.16
CA ALA A 129 15.35 -7.55 20.28
C ALA A 129 16.45 -8.56 19.92
N MET A 130 16.07 -9.68 19.29
CA MET A 130 17.02 -10.66 18.77
C MET A 130 17.98 -10.04 17.75
N ALA A 131 17.45 -9.36 16.73
CA ALA A 131 18.26 -8.84 15.64
C ALA A 131 19.23 -7.74 16.11
N LEU A 132 18.87 -6.98 17.15
CA LEU A 132 19.72 -5.91 17.68
C LEU A 132 20.61 -6.34 18.84
N ASP A 133 20.54 -7.61 19.27
CA ASP A 133 21.14 -8.08 20.52
C ASP A 133 20.76 -7.17 21.72
N ALA A 134 19.49 -6.80 21.77
CA ALA A 134 18.95 -5.81 22.69
C ALA A 134 18.17 -6.48 23.83
N ARG A 135 18.19 -5.85 25.01
CA ARG A 135 17.42 -6.33 26.17
C ARG A 135 15.94 -6.04 26.00
N PHE A 136 15.08 -6.91 26.51
CA PHE A 136 13.65 -6.59 26.64
C PHE A 136 13.42 -5.69 27.84
N GLY A 137 12.71 -4.59 27.61
CA GLY A 137 12.09 -3.78 28.66
C GLY A 137 10.57 -3.94 28.62
N ARG A 138 9.92 -3.67 29.75
CA ARG A 138 8.48 -3.39 29.73
C ARG A 138 8.27 -1.97 29.19
N ALA A 139 7.33 -1.80 28.27
CA ALA A 139 6.79 -0.48 27.98
C ALA A 139 5.94 -0.04 29.17
N GLU A 140 6.49 0.73 30.11
CA GLU A 140 5.64 1.43 31.07
C GLU A 140 4.79 2.48 30.30
N GLY A 141 3.48 2.51 30.58
CA GLY A 141 2.61 3.64 30.19
C GLY A 141 1.89 3.56 28.84
N LEU A 142 1.93 2.45 28.10
CA LEU A 142 1.03 2.25 26.94
C LEU A 142 -0.14 1.36 27.34
N PRO A 143 -1.35 1.93 27.58
CA PRO A 143 -2.54 1.14 27.81
C PRO A 143 -2.85 0.36 26.54
N LEU A 144 -2.56 -0.94 26.56
CA LEU A 144 -3.04 -1.82 25.50
C LEU A 144 -4.51 -2.11 25.75
N PRO A 145 -5.33 -2.13 24.70
CA PRO A 145 -6.68 -2.62 24.82
C PRO A 145 -6.75 -4.03 25.38
N ALA A 146 -7.83 -4.31 26.10
CA ALA A 146 -8.13 -5.68 26.51
C ALA A 146 -8.27 -6.57 25.26
N MET A 147 -7.51 -7.65 25.22
CA MET A 147 -7.56 -8.65 24.14
C MET A 147 -7.80 -10.03 24.73
N LEU A 148 -8.44 -10.90 23.95
CA LEU A 148 -8.56 -12.32 24.24
C LEU A 148 -7.58 -13.09 23.36
N GLU A 149 -6.71 -13.90 23.97
CA GLU A 149 -5.82 -14.80 23.24
C GLU A 149 -6.46 -16.19 23.14
N ILE A 150 -6.47 -16.76 21.93
CA ILE A 150 -7.00 -18.09 21.64
C ILE A 150 -6.00 -18.83 20.76
N HIS A 151 -5.67 -20.07 21.12
CA HIS A 151 -4.82 -20.89 20.26
C HIS A 151 -5.59 -21.41 19.04
N GLY A 152 -4.91 -21.51 17.90
CA GLY A 152 -5.56 -21.73 16.60
C GLY A 152 -6.36 -23.02 16.51
N ASP A 153 -5.96 -24.07 17.25
CA ASP A 153 -6.68 -25.34 17.37
C ASP A 153 -7.91 -25.27 18.31
N GLU A 154 -7.99 -24.25 19.17
CA GLU A 154 -9.15 -23.98 20.03
C GLU A 154 -10.20 -23.08 19.36
N LEU A 155 -9.85 -22.43 18.24
CA LEU A 155 -10.66 -21.38 17.63
C LEU A 155 -12.09 -21.85 17.32
N ALA A 156 -12.26 -23.04 16.73
CA ALA A 156 -13.57 -23.58 16.40
C ALA A 156 -14.46 -23.79 17.63
N HIS A 157 -13.87 -24.15 18.78
CA HIS A 157 -14.60 -24.41 20.03
C HIS A 157 -14.92 -23.13 20.81
N ARG A 158 -14.12 -22.07 20.62
CA ARG A 158 -14.21 -20.83 21.41
C ARG A 158 -14.72 -19.62 20.62
N VAL A 159 -15.08 -19.79 19.35
CA VAL A 159 -15.53 -18.67 18.50
C VAL A 159 -16.77 -17.97 19.07
N ASP A 160 -17.71 -18.69 19.66
CA ASP A 160 -18.91 -18.09 20.28
C ASP A 160 -18.52 -17.20 21.48
N GLU A 161 -17.69 -17.71 22.39
CA GLU A 161 -17.13 -16.94 23.52
C GLU A 161 -16.41 -15.68 23.04
N ALA A 162 -15.58 -15.82 22.00
CA ALA A 162 -14.79 -14.74 21.42
C ALA A 162 -15.65 -13.65 20.80
N VAL A 163 -16.64 -14.04 19.99
CA VAL A 163 -17.57 -13.12 19.33
C VAL A 163 -18.46 -12.42 20.37
N ASP A 164 -18.91 -13.13 21.39
CA ASP A 164 -19.69 -12.54 22.49
C ASP A 164 -18.85 -11.54 23.30
N ALA A 165 -17.56 -11.84 23.55
CA ALA A 165 -16.65 -10.94 24.26
C ALA A 165 -16.40 -9.65 23.47
N LEU A 166 -16.24 -9.75 22.14
CA LEU A 166 -16.13 -8.60 21.25
C LEU A 166 -17.44 -7.78 21.23
N SER A 167 -18.58 -8.44 21.05
CA SER A 167 -19.89 -7.78 20.93
C SER A 167 -20.32 -7.06 22.21
N ALA A 168 -19.96 -7.63 23.37
CA ALA A 168 -20.19 -7.01 24.66
C ALA A 168 -19.15 -5.93 25.04
N GLY A 169 -18.15 -5.67 24.19
CA GLY A 169 -17.08 -4.71 24.45
C GLY A 169 -16.15 -5.09 25.62
N ARG A 170 -16.14 -6.37 26.03
CA ARG A 170 -15.25 -6.87 27.10
C ARG A 170 -13.79 -6.92 26.64
N VAL A 171 -13.59 -7.17 25.35
CA VAL A 171 -12.30 -7.11 24.66
C VAL A 171 -12.46 -6.31 23.37
N GLN A 172 -11.38 -5.66 22.92
CA GLN A 172 -11.36 -4.91 21.67
C GLN A 172 -10.91 -5.74 20.48
N ALA A 173 -10.15 -6.82 20.73
CA ALA A 173 -9.73 -7.77 19.72
C ALA A 173 -9.52 -9.16 20.30
N VAL A 174 -9.54 -10.15 19.41
CA VAL A 174 -9.17 -11.53 19.67
C VAL A 174 -7.91 -11.84 18.87
N ASP A 175 -6.83 -12.19 19.54
CA ASP A 175 -5.60 -12.66 18.90
C ASP A 175 -5.62 -14.18 18.83
N VAL A 176 -5.56 -14.70 17.60
CA VAL A 176 -5.47 -16.15 17.38
C VAL A 176 -4.01 -16.50 17.22
N ASP A 177 -3.41 -17.13 18.22
CA ASP A 177 -2.04 -17.60 18.16
C ASP A 177 -1.93 -19.03 17.59
N GLY A 178 -0.72 -19.46 17.22
CA GLY A 178 -0.54 -20.79 16.61
C GLY A 178 -1.14 -20.96 15.20
N TRP A 179 -1.20 -22.22 14.75
CA TRP A 179 -1.75 -22.64 13.46
C TRP A 179 -3.26 -22.89 13.59
N ILE A 180 -4.06 -22.34 12.68
CA ILE A 180 -5.49 -22.64 12.56
C ILE A 180 -5.64 -23.88 11.68
N PRO A 181 -6.29 -24.95 12.15
CA PRO A 181 -6.52 -26.14 11.35
C PRO A 181 -7.25 -25.84 10.02
N TRP A 182 -6.89 -26.59 8.97
CA TRP A 182 -7.47 -26.45 7.63
C TRP A 182 -8.70 -27.35 7.43
N ASP A 183 -9.57 -27.39 8.43
CA ASP A 183 -10.88 -28.03 8.37
C ASP A 183 -12.01 -26.97 8.28
N ASP A 184 -13.18 -27.39 7.80
CA ASP A 184 -14.31 -26.50 7.54
C ASP A 184 -14.75 -25.72 8.79
N ALA A 185 -14.73 -26.35 9.97
CA ALA A 185 -15.17 -25.70 11.20
C ALA A 185 -14.19 -24.59 11.63
N SER A 186 -12.89 -24.87 11.56
CA SER A 186 -11.83 -23.92 11.88
C SER A 186 -11.78 -22.74 10.89
N GLN A 187 -11.99 -22.99 9.59
CA GLN A 187 -12.04 -21.92 8.59
C GLN A 187 -13.30 -21.04 8.77
N ALA A 188 -14.47 -21.66 8.99
CA ALA A 188 -15.70 -20.92 9.26
C ALA A 188 -15.60 -20.07 10.55
N ALA A 189 -14.98 -20.61 11.60
CA ALA A 189 -14.73 -19.88 12.84
C ALA A 189 -13.79 -18.67 12.61
N ALA A 190 -12.73 -18.84 11.81
CA ALA A 190 -11.81 -17.76 11.47
C ALA A 190 -12.49 -16.65 10.66
N GLU A 191 -13.33 -17.00 9.68
CA GLU A 191 -14.10 -16.02 8.91
C GLU A 191 -15.12 -15.27 9.76
N ARG A 192 -15.86 -16.00 10.60
CA ARG A 192 -16.82 -15.41 11.54
C ARG A 192 -16.13 -14.45 12.51
N LEU A 193 -15.00 -14.84 13.08
CA LEU A 193 -14.23 -13.98 13.98
C LEU A 193 -13.75 -12.72 13.25
N ARG A 194 -13.22 -12.85 12.03
CA ARG A 194 -12.73 -11.72 11.22
C ARG A 194 -13.82 -10.68 10.97
N GLY A 195 -15.06 -11.11 10.74
CA GLY A 195 -16.22 -10.25 10.51
C GLY A 195 -17.00 -9.84 11.75
N ALA A 196 -16.55 -10.20 12.96
CA ALA A 196 -17.33 -10.00 14.18
C ALA A 196 -17.52 -8.51 14.53
N THR A 197 -16.49 -7.68 14.33
CA THR A 197 -16.56 -6.22 14.48
C THR A 197 -15.65 -5.53 13.47
N PRO A 198 -15.90 -4.25 13.10
CA PRO A 198 -14.99 -3.49 12.24
C PRO A 198 -13.56 -3.39 12.79
N LEU A 199 -13.41 -3.30 14.12
CA LEU A 199 -12.10 -3.23 14.76
C LEU A 199 -11.36 -4.58 14.71
N GLN A 200 -12.07 -5.70 14.83
CA GLN A 200 -11.49 -7.03 14.68
C GLN A 200 -11.05 -7.29 13.22
N GLU A 201 -11.81 -6.84 12.23
CA GLU A 201 -11.40 -6.91 10.81
C GLU A 201 -10.11 -6.10 10.59
N ALA A 202 -10.08 -4.87 11.12
CA ALA A 202 -8.89 -4.02 11.04
C ALA A 202 -7.70 -4.63 11.78
N TYR A 203 -7.91 -5.23 12.95
CA TYR A 203 -6.88 -5.95 13.70
C TYR A 203 -6.33 -7.16 12.93
N ALA A 204 -7.20 -7.94 12.27
CA ALA A 204 -6.78 -9.05 11.44
C ALA A 204 -5.86 -8.61 10.29
N ARG A 205 -6.08 -7.39 9.74
CA ARG A 205 -5.30 -6.82 8.65
C ARG A 205 -4.02 -6.12 9.12
N TYR A 206 -4.11 -5.22 10.10
CA TYR A 206 -3.03 -4.30 10.50
C TYR A 206 -2.42 -4.58 11.87
N GLY A 207 -2.97 -5.55 12.63
CA GLY A 207 -2.50 -5.90 13.97
C GLY A 207 -2.79 -4.86 15.03
N LEU A 208 -1.92 -4.80 16.04
CA LEU A 208 -1.99 -3.84 17.15
C LEU A 208 -2.06 -2.37 16.67
N ALA A 209 -1.55 -2.08 15.47
CA ALA A 209 -1.63 -0.74 14.90
C ALA A 209 -3.10 -0.32 14.64
N ALA A 210 -3.99 -1.24 14.26
CA ALA A 210 -5.42 -0.94 14.14
C ALA A 210 -6.05 -0.57 15.48
N LEU A 211 -5.65 -1.22 16.56
CA LEU A 211 -6.14 -0.91 17.89
C LEU A 211 -5.72 0.50 18.34
N ALA A 212 -4.45 0.86 18.10
CA ALA A 212 -3.95 2.20 18.38
C ALA A 212 -4.68 3.27 17.54
N ALA A 213 -4.97 2.95 16.28
CA ALA A 213 -5.70 3.82 15.36
C ALA A 213 -7.22 3.86 15.59
N GLY A 214 -7.76 2.96 16.42
CA GLY A 214 -9.21 2.77 16.58
C GLY A 214 -9.91 2.20 15.34
N GLY A 215 -9.19 1.56 14.41
CA GLY A 215 -9.73 0.98 13.19
C GLY A 215 -8.70 0.88 12.07
N GLY A 216 -9.18 0.71 10.84
CA GLY A 216 -8.36 0.64 9.63
C GLY A 216 -9.23 0.60 8.39
N MET A 217 -8.69 1.02 7.25
CA MET A 217 -9.40 1.02 5.97
C MET A 217 -8.47 0.66 4.80
N PRO A 218 -8.98 0.05 3.72
CA PRO A 218 -8.14 -0.26 2.55
C PRO A 218 -7.49 1.01 1.98
N PHE A 219 -6.22 0.95 1.58
CA PHE A 219 -5.54 2.10 0.96
C PHE A 219 -6.31 2.65 -0.25
N ALA A 220 -6.84 1.78 -1.10
CA ALA A 220 -7.63 2.15 -2.27
C ALA A 220 -8.91 2.96 -1.95
N SER A 221 -9.39 2.96 -0.70
CA SER A 221 -10.53 3.79 -0.27
C SER A 221 -10.14 5.24 0.07
N LEU A 222 -8.84 5.53 0.16
CA LEU A 222 -8.32 6.89 0.34
C LEU A 222 -8.13 7.64 -0.98
N LEU A 223 -8.10 6.92 -2.10
CA LEU A 223 -7.82 7.48 -3.41
C LEU A 223 -9.08 8.10 -4.02
N THR A 224 -8.94 9.33 -4.49
CA THR A 224 -9.99 10.08 -5.20
C THR A 224 -9.79 10.01 -6.71
N ASP A 225 -10.81 10.37 -7.47
CA ASP A 225 -10.62 10.59 -8.91
C ASP A 225 -9.91 11.93 -9.13
N ALA A 226 -9.06 12.00 -10.15
CA ALA A 226 -8.42 13.26 -10.53
C ALA A 226 -9.48 14.24 -11.07
N PRO A 227 -9.35 15.54 -10.81
CA PRO A 227 -10.28 16.52 -11.36
C PRO A 227 -10.18 16.54 -12.89
N ALA A 228 -11.33 16.57 -13.57
CA ALA A 228 -11.38 16.66 -15.01
C ALA A 228 -10.68 17.95 -15.49
N GLY A 229 -9.88 17.82 -16.55
CA GLY A 229 -9.26 18.93 -17.24
C GLY A 229 -10.19 19.59 -18.25
N VAL A 230 -9.72 20.70 -18.80
CA VAL A 230 -10.42 21.45 -19.86
C VAL A 230 -9.75 21.17 -21.20
N VAL A 231 -10.53 20.94 -22.26
CA VAL A 231 -9.99 20.80 -23.62
C VAL A 231 -9.86 22.18 -24.26
N GLY A 232 -8.70 22.46 -24.85
CA GLY A 232 -8.42 23.68 -25.60
C GLY A 232 -7.48 23.40 -26.79
N ASP A 233 -7.13 24.45 -27.54
CA ASP A 233 -6.22 24.32 -28.69
C ASP A 233 -4.77 24.03 -28.27
N ARG A 234 -4.40 24.48 -27.07
CA ARG A 234 -3.13 24.22 -26.41
C ARG A 234 -3.38 23.39 -25.15
N MET A 235 -2.72 22.25 -25.06
CA MET A 235 -2.86 21.30 -23.97
C MET A 235 -1.53 21.16 -23.22
N ARG A 236 -1.61 20.91 -21.92
CA ARG A 236 -0.48 20.47 -21.11
C ARG A 236 -0.82 19.19 -20.35
N ARG A 237 0.22 18.39 -20.12
CA ARG A 237 0.16 17.20 -19.27
C ARG A 237 0.07 17.60 -17.80
N VAL A 238 -0.80 16.92 -17.05
CA VAL A 238 -0.99 17.08 -15.59
C VAL A 238 -0.62 15.80 -14.85
N GLY A 239 -1.01 14.65 -15.40
CA GLY A 239 -0.68 13.33 -14.85
C GLY A 239 0.63 12.78 -15.41
N ASP A 240 1.19 11.79 -14.72
CA ASP A 240 2.22 10.89 -15.23
C ASP A 240 1.59 9.63 -15.88
N ALA A 241 2.40 8.81 -16.54
CA ALA A 241 1.92 7.58 -17.15
C ALA A 241 3.02 6.54 -17.28
N VAL A 242 2.62 5.27 -17.20
CA VAL A 242 3.51 4.13 -17.36
C VAL A 242 2.83 3.02 -18.14
N ILE A 243 3.63 2.26 -18.89
CA ILE A 243 3.18 1.02 -19.53
C ILE A 243 3.64 -0.15 -18.68
N VAL A 244 2.68 -0.96 -18.24
CA VAL A 244 2.91 -2.19 -17.48
C VAL A 244 2.39 -3.39 -18.29
N PRO A 245 2.90 -4.60 -18.04
CA PRO A 245 2.35 -5.79 -18.66
C PRO A 245 1.01 -6.16 -17.99
N GLY A 246 0.01 -6.46 -18.81
CA GLY A 246 -1.29 -7.01 -18.42
C GLY A 246 -1.52 -8.38 -19.03
N MET A 247 -2.58 -9.05 -18.58
CA MET A 247 -2.98 -10.36 -19.07
C MET A 247 -4.48 -10.34 -19.38
N ASP A 248 -4.87 -10.83 -20.55
CA ASP A 248 -6.28 -10.97 -20.92
C ASP A 248 -6.89 -12.27 -20.36
N GLY A 249 -8.20 -12.46 -20.54
CA GLY A 249 -8.90 -13.67 -20.10
C GLY A 249 -8.43 -14.97 -20.80
N SER A 250 -7.64 -14.86 -21.86
CA SER A 250 -7.02 -15.98 -22.58
C SER A 250 -5.57 -16.25 -22.16
N GLY A 251 -5.03 -15.46 -21.22
CA GLY A 251 -3.66 -15.61 -20.73
C GLY A 251 -2.60 -14.92 -21.61
N ASN A 252 -3.00 -14.15 -22.63
CA ASN A 252 -2.06 -13.42 -23.47
C ASN A 252 -1.55 -12.17 -22.75
N ILE A 253 -0.23 -12.01 -22.77
CA ILE A 253 0.43 -10.83 -22.23
C ILE A 253 0.33 -9.70 -23.24
N HIS A 254 -0.14 -8.54 -22.80
CA HIS A 254 -0.22 -7.33 -23.61
C HIS A 254 0.16 -6.09 -22.79
N PRO A 255 0.66 -5.01 -23.43
CA PRO A 255 0.92 -3.77 -22.73
C PRO A 255 -0.40 -3.12 -22.28
N VAL A 256 -0.42 -2.58 -21.07
CA VAL A 256 -1.52 -1.80 -20.50
C VAL A 256 -0.95 -0.45 -20.08
N GLY A 257 -1.57 0.63 -20.54
CA GLY A 257 -1.24 1.96 -20.07
C GLY A 257 -1.87 2.23 -18.71
N VAL A 258 -1.16 2.92 -17.84
CA VAL A 258 -1.67 3.37 -16.54
C VAL A 258 -1.32 4.84 -16.39
N LEU A 259 -2.35 5.66 -16.22
CA LEU A 259 -2.24 7.07 -15.85
C LEU A 259 -2.11 7.17 -14.34
N CYS A 260 -1.16 7.97 -13.88
CA CYS A 260 -0.83 8.17 -12.48
C CYS A 260 -0.69 9.68 -12.17
N TRP A 261 -0.78 10.09 -10.92
CA TRP A 261 -0.60 11.49 -10.53
C TRP A 261 0.30 11.56 -9.30
N ASP A 262 1.13 12.59 -9.19
CA ASP A 262 1.90 12.86 -7.96
C ASP A 262 1.00 13.51 -6.87
N ASP A 263 -0.20 12.95 -6.70
CA ASP A 263 -1.23 13.34 -5.73
C ASP A 263 -2.04 12.09 -5.32
N CYS A 264 -3.01 12.21 -4.40
CA CYS A 264 -3.81 11.11 -3.86
C CYS A 264 -4.89 10.57 -4.81
N HIS A 265 -4.61 10.54 -6.12
CA HIS A 265 -5.57 10.09 -7.13
C HIS A 265 -5.42 8.61 -7.47
N ARG A 266 -6.55 7.99 -7.82
CA ARG A 266 -6.62 6.60 -8.26
C ARG A 266 -5.97 6.45 -9.64
N PRO A 267 -5.01 5.52 -9.80
CA PRO A 267 -4.45 5.22 -11.11
C PRO A 267 -5.51 4.68 -12.07
N VAL A 268 -5.48 5.12 -13.33
CA VAL A 268 -6.48 4.76 -14.35
C VAL A 268 -5.83 3.92 -15.43
N ARG A 269 -6.37 2.72 -15.68
CA ARG A 269 -5.91 1.85 -16.76
C ARG A 269 -6.50 2.31 -18.09
N VAL A 270 -5.64 2.50 -19.09
CA VAL A 270 -5.99 3.00 -20.42
C VAL A 270 -5.32 2.17 -21.52
N ASN A 271 -5.78 2.34 -22.75
CA ASN A 271 -5.07 1.80 -23.91
C ASN A 271 -3.68 2.47 -24.00
N PRO A 272 -2.59 1.73 -24.28
CA PRO A 272 -1.25 2.32 -24.45
C PRO A 272 -1.17 3.47 -25.45
N VAL A 273 -2.04 3.51 -26.46
CA VAL A 273 -2.11 4.64 -27.43
C VAL A 273 -2.41 5.97 -26.73
N ALA A 274 -3.21 5.97 -25.66
CA ALA A 274 -3.49 7.18 -24.88
C ALA A 274 -2.24 7.73 -24.20
N ILE A 275 -1.29 6.87 -23.81
CA ILE A 275 0.01 7.30 -23.27
C ILE A 275 0.85 7.95 -24.37
N THR A 276 0.85 7.41 -25.59
CA THR A 276 1.55 8.03 -26.73
C THR A 276 1.02 9.44 -27.00
N VAL A 277 -0.31 9.64 -26.93
CA VAL A 277 -0.92 10.98 -27.05
C VAL A 277 -0.50 11.88 -25.88
N LEU A 278 -0.52 11.37 -24.65
CA LEU A 278 -0.11 12.12 -23.46
C LEU A 278 1.36 12.57 -23.54
N ASP A 279 2.26 11.69 -23.98
CA ASP A 279 3.69 11.97 -24.16
C ASP A 279 3.90 13.01 -25.28
N ALA A 280 3.15 12.91 -26.38
CA ALA A 280 3.20 13.89 -27.46
C ALA A 280 2.71 15.27 -26.99
N ILE A 281 1.66 15.34 -26.18
CA ILE A 281 1.21 16.59 -25.53
C ILE A 281 2.27 17.14 -24.56
N GLY A 282 2.98 16.26 -23.85
CA GLY A 282 4.10 16.67 -23.01
C GLY A 282 5.26 17.29 -23.78
N ALA A 283 5.44 16.94 -25.06
CA ALA A 283 6.46 17.49 -25.94
C ALA A 283 5.98 18.68 -26.79
N HIS A 284 4.67 18.76 -27.05
CA HIS A 284 4.04 19.75 -27.91
C HIS A 284 2.73 20.24 -27.30
N GLU A 285 2.62 21.53 -27.01
CA GLU A 285 1.39 22.07 -26.43
C GLU A 285 0.26 22.20 -27.46
N GLU A 286 0.56 22.56 -28.71
CA GLU A 286 -0.44 22.75 -29.75
C GLU A 286 -0.96 21.43 -30.33
N LEU A 287 -2.28 21.24 -30.38
CA LEU A 287 -2.89 20.00 -30.86
C LEU A 287 -2.57 19.67 -32.32
N ASP A 288 -2.36 20.67 -33.19
CA ASP A 288 -1.94 20.43 -34.57
C ASP A 288 -0.52 19.88 -34.65
N ALA A 289 0.37 20.35 -33.78
CA ALA A 289 1.73 19.83 -33.67
C ALA A 289 1.73 18.40 -33.09
N VAL A 290 0.88 18.13 -32.10
CA VAL A 290 0.65 16.77 -31.57
C VAL A 290 0.18 15.82 -32.69
N ALA A 291 -0.88 16.18 -33.41
CA ALA A 291 -1.42 15.37 -34.50
C ALA A 291 -0.38 15.08 -35.58
N LYS A 292 0.38 16.11 -35.98
CA LYS A 292 1.50 15.97 -36.92
C LYS A 292 2.59 15.02 -36.40
N SER A 293 2.95 15.10 -35.12
CA SER A 293 3.97 14.24 -34.52
C SER A 293 3.55 12.76 -34.50
N LEU A 294 2.26 12.51 -34.32
CA LEU A 294 1.67 11.17 -34.28
C LEU A 294 1.29 10.63 -35.68
N GLN A 295 1.50 11.43 -36.73
CA GLN A 295 1.07 11.12 -38.11
C GLN A 295 -0.43 10.78 -38.19
N ALA A 296 -1.25 11.46 -37.37
CA ALA A 296 -2.68 11.27 -37.28
C ALA A 296 -3.42 12.57 -37.64
N SER A 297 -4.70 12.47 -37.98
CA SER A 297 -5.54 13.65 -38.16
C SER A 297 -5.94 14.25 -36.81
N ARG A 298 -6.19 15.56 -36.78
CA ARG A 298 -6.65 16.25 -35.57
C ARG A 298 -7.92 15.62 -34.97
N PRO A 299 -8.96 15.24 -35.75
CA PRO A 299 -10.14 14.58 -35.20
C PRO A 299 -9.85 13.22 -34.54
N GLU A 300 -8.91 12.43 -35.07
CA GLU A 300 -8.52 11.14 -34.47
C GLU A 300 -7.84 11.34 -33.11
N VAL A 301 -6.98 12.36 -33.00
CA VAL A 301 -6.32 12.71 -31.73
C VAL A 301 -7.32 13.30 -30.73
N MET A 302 -8.29 14.09 -31.21
CA MET A 302 -9.25 14.78 -30.34
C MET A 302 -10.07 13.82 -29.47
N GLY A 303 -10.51 12.68 -30.03
CA GLY A 303 -11.27 11.70 -29.23
C GLY A 303 -10.46 11.13 -28.04
N LEU A 304 -9.14 11.00 -28.18
CA LEU A 304 -8.27 10.59 -27.07
C LEU A 304 -7.96 11.75 -26.13
N VAL A 305 -7.84 12.98 -26.64
CA VAL A 305 -7.67 14.20 -25.83
C VAL A 305 -8.87 14.41 -24.91
N GLU A 306 -10.09 14.27 -25.42
CA GLU A 306 -11.31 14.39 -24.61
C GLU A 306 -11.34 13.36 -23.47
N GLN A 307 -11.00 12.10 -23.75
CA GLN A 307 -10.92 11.05 -22.73
C GLN A 307 -9.81 11.33 -21.70
N LEU A 308 -8.64 11.79 -22.14
CA LEU A 308 -7.53 12.15 -21.25
C LEU A 308 -7.88 13.37 -20.38
N ALA A 309 -8.64 14.33 -20.90
CA ALA A 309 -9.13 15.47 -20.13
C ALA A 309 -10.20 15.04 -19.13
N GLU A 310 -11.14 14.17 -19.51
CA GLU A 310 -12.19 13.63 -18.63
C GLU A 310 -11.60 12.96 -17.39
N VAL A 311 -10.51 12.20 -17.54
CA VAL A 311 -9.81 11.54 -16.43
C VAL A 311 -8.76 12.42 -15.75
N GLY A 312 -8.63 13.70 -16.14
CA GLY A 312 -7.72 14.65 -15.48
C GLY A 312 -6.23 14.46 -15.80
N ALA A 313 -5.88 13.77 -16.89
CA ALA A 313 -4.47 13.55 -17.27
C ALA A 313 -3.86 14.74 -18.02
N ILE A 314 -4.69 15.55 -18.68
CA ILE A 314 -4.31 16.77 -19.41
C ILE A 314 -5.28 17.91 -19.12
N THR A 315 -4.87 19.14 -19.36
CA THR A 315 -5.73 20.32 -19.31
C THR A 315 -5.25 21.40 -20.28
N ALA A 316 -6.13 22.31 -20.66
CA ALA A 316 -5.80 23.47 -21.47
C ALA A 316 -4.74 24.35 -20.77
N VAL A 317 -3.91 25.00 -21.58
CA VAL A 317 -3.02 26.06 -21.12
C VAL A 317 -3.80 27.37 -21.13
N ASP A 318 -3.93 28.03 -19.99
CA ASP A 318 -4.52 29.37 -19.94
C ASP A 318 -3.58 30.37 -20.63
N ASP A 319 -4.10 31.11 -21.61
CA ASP A 319 -3.43 32.28 -22.20
C ASP A 319 -3.52 33.44 -21.19
N GLY A 320 -2.71 33.38 -20.13
CA GLY A 320 -2.56 34.45 -19.14
C GLY A 320 -2.07 35.76 -19.74
#